data_AF-A0A8J2VN76-F1
#
_entry.id   AF-A0A8J2VN76-F1
#
_cell.length_a   1.000
_cell.length_b   1.000
_cell.length_c   1.000
_cell.angle_alpha   90.00
_cell.angle_beta   90.00
_cell.angle_gamma   90.00
#
_symmetry.space_group_name_H-M   'P 1'
#
loop_
_entity.id
_entity.type
_entity.pdbx_description
1 polymer ?
#
loop_
_entity_poly.entity_id
_entity_poly.type
_entity_poly.pdbx_seq_one_letter_code
_entity_poly.pdbx_strand_id
1 'polypeptide(L)' 'MSRTYTLQDLQALTLSELHALRGTLYRELALAPPHSEDARQTFASLDAVNRVIRQRATGPRMG' A
#
# COMPACT_ATOMS: atom_id res chain seq x y z
N MET A 1 -4.87 3.48 15.22
CA MET A 1 -4.57 4.73 14.49
C MET A 1 -4.35 4.34 13.03
N SER A 2 -5.43 4.16 12.29
CA SER A 2 -5.42 3.60 10.94
C SER A 2 -4.97 4.70 9.98
N ARG A 3 -3.70 4.66 9.56
CA ARG A 3 -3.10 5.68 8.68
C ARG A 3 -3.68 5.52 7.28
N THR A 4 -4.53 6.45 6.88
CA THR A 4 -4.98 6.56 5.49
C THR A 4 -3.84 7.17 4.68
N TYR A 5 -3.22 6.38 3.79
CA TYR A 5 -2.20 6.86 2.87
C TYR A 5 -2.86 7.47 1.64
N THR A 6 -2.58 8.75 1.36
CA THR A 6 -3.06 9.36 0.12
C THR A 6 -2.21 8.90 -1.07
N LEU A 7 -2.77 8.95 -2.28
CA LEU A 7 -2.02 8.63 -3.50
C LEU A 7 -0.76 9.50 -3.62
N GLN A 8 -0.84 10.76 -3.20
CA GLN A 8 0.24 11.73 -3.28
C GLN A 8 1.38 11.37 -2.32
N ASP A 9 1.06 10.91 -1.10
CA ASP A 9 2.06 10.37 -0.16
C ASP A 9 2.79 9.17 -0.76
N LEU A 10 2.03 8.22 -1.34
CA LEU A 10 2.60 7.02 -1.96
C LEU A 10 3.48 7.33 -3.18
N GLN A 11 3.14 8.38 -3.93
CA GLN A 11 3.92 8.86 -5.06
C GLN A 11 5.22 9.56 -4.65
N ALA A 12 5.29 10.11 -3.43
CA ALA A 12 6.52 10.73 -2.91
C ALA A 12 7.54 9.69 -2.40
N LEU A 13 7.07 8.51 -1.98
CA LEU A 13 7.94 7.41 -1.53
C LEU A 13 8.76 6.83 -2.67
N THR A 14 9.93 6.27 -2.39
CA THR A 14 10.73 5.44 -3.32
C THR A 14 10.16 4.02 -3.46
N LEU A 15 10.63 3.25 -4.44
CA LEU A 15 10.18 1.87 -4.63
C LEU A 15 10.52 0.98 -3.41
N SER A 16 11.70 1.15 -2.82
CA SER A 16 12.13 0.44 -1.61
C SER A 16 11.23 0.77 -0.42
N GLU A 17 10.87 2.04 -0.24
CA GLU A 17 9.95 2.48 0.82
C GLU A 17 8.54 1.92 0.61
N LEU A 18 8.04 1.84 -0.62
CA LEU A 18 6.76 1.19 -0.93
C LEU A 18 6.78 -0.31 -0.59
N HIS A 19 7.88 -1.00 -0.85
CA HIS A 19 8.02 -2.41 -0.45
C HIS A 19 8.07 -2.59 1.06
N ALA A 20 8.77 -1.72 1.78
CA ALA A 20 8.79 -1.71 3.24
C ALA A 20 7.39 -1.43 3.81
N LEU A 21 6.68 -0.44 3.26
CA LEU A 21 5.32 -0.09 3.65
C LEU A 21 4.35 -1.26 3.44
N ARG A 22 4.44 -1.94 2.29
CA ARG A 22 3.66 -3.14 2.01
C ARG A 22 3.89 -4.23 3.07
N GLY A 23 5.15 -4.47 3.47
CA GLY A 23 5.48 -5.45 4.51
C GLY A 23 4.93 -5.07 5.89
N THR A 24 4.87 -3.78 6.21
CA THR A 24 4.24 -3.29 7.45
C THR A 24 2.73 -3.50 7.41
N LEU A 25 2.06 -3.11 6.32
CA LEU A 25 0.61 -3.28 6.18
C LEU A 25 0.19 -4.76 6.21
N TYR A 26 0.98 -5.68 5.66
CA TYR A 26 0.71 -7.12 5.80
C TYR A 26 0.78 -7.60 7.24
N ARG A 27 1.73 -7.08 8.03
CA ARG A 27 1.82 -7.40 9.47
C ARG A 27 0.64 -6.83 10.24
N GLU A 28 0.25 -5.59 9.96
CA GLU A 28 -0.94 -5.00 10.58
C GLU A 28 -2.21 -5.77 10.22
N LEU A 29 -2.34 -6.21 8.97
CA LEU A 29 -3.47 -7.04 8.54
C LEU A 29 -3.51 -8.39 9.25
N ALA A 30 -2.35 -9.02 9.48
CA ALA A 30 -2.27 -10.28 10.21
C ALA A 30 -2.63 -10.14 11.70
N LEU A 31 -2.45 -8.94 12.27
CA LEU A 31 -2.81 -8.62 13.65
C LEU A 31 -4.25 -8.10 13.78
N ALA A 32 -4.84 -7.60 12.69
CA ALA A 32 -6.19 -7.06 12.68
C ALA A 32 -7.23 -8.19 12.78
N PRO A 33 -8.33 -7.99 13.53
CA PRO A 33 -9.42 -8.95 13.54
C PRO A 33 -10.00 -9.12 12.13
N PRO A 34 -10.28 -10.36 11.68
CA PRO A 34 -10.87 -10.60 10.38
C PRO A 34 -12.22 -9.89 10.27
N HIS A 35 -12.50 -9.31 9.09
CA HIS A 35 -13.72 -8.54 8.79
C HIS A 35 -13.93 -7.25 9.61
N SER A 36 -12.98 -6.85 10.44
CA SER A 36 -13.00 -5.54 11.09
C SER A 36 -12.87 -4.40 10.09
N GLU A 37 -13.36 -3.22 10.47
CA GLU A 37 -13.18 -1.99 9.71
C GLU A 37 -11.69 -1.69 9.50
N ASP A 38 -10.86 -1.94 10.51
CA ASP A 38 -9.40 -1.83 10.43
C ASP A 38 -8.81 -2.74 9.35
N ALA A 39 -9.21 -4.01 9.31
CA ALA A 39 -8.74 -4.93 8.26
C ALA A 39 -9.12 -4.44 6.86
N ARG A 40 -10.33 -3.89 6.68
CA ARG A 40 -10.77 -3.32 5.40
C ARG A 40 -9.94 -2.08 5.02
N GLN A 41 -9.66 -1.21 5.98
CA GLN A 41 -8.83 -0.02 5.79
C GLN A 41 -7.39 -0.39 5.39
N THR A 42 -6.80 -1.39 6.07
CA THR A 42 -5.47 -1.91 5.74
C THR A 42 -5.44 -2.55 4.36
N PHE A 43 -6.50 -3.29 3.98
CA PHE A 43 -6.63 -3.84 2.63
C PHE A 43 -6.69 -2.76 1.56
N ALA A 44 -7.47 -1.70 1.77
CA ALA A 44 -7.55 -0.58 0.83
C ALA A 44 -6.18 0.12 0.65
N SER A 45 -5.45 0.28 1.75
CA SER A 45 -4.09 0.85 1.74
C SER A 45 -3.10 -0.05 1.01
N LEU A 46 -3.18 -1.37 1.21
CA LEU A 46 -2.38 -2.37 0.48
C LEU A 46 -2.63 -2.33 -1.03
N ASP A 47 -3.88 -2.18 -1.45
CA ASP A 47 -4.22 -2.09 -2.87
C ASP A 47 -3.60 -0.85 -3.52
N ALA A 48 -3.71 0.31 -2.87
CA ALA A 48 -3.10 1.56 -3.34
C ALA A 48 -1.57 1.43 -3.47
N VAL A 49 -0.89 0.87 -2.46
CA VAL A 49 0.57 0.62 -2.50
C VAL A 49 0.93 -0.33 -3.65
N ASN A 50 0.20 -1.45 -3.79
CA ASN A 50 0.44 -2.40 -4.86
C ASN A 50 0.21 -1.80 -6.25
N ARG A 51 -0.78 -0.91 -6.40
CA ARG A 51 -1.03 -0.19 -7.64
C ARG A 51 0.13 0.74 -8.01
N VAL A 52 0.65 1.51 -7.05
CA VAL A 52 1.80 2.40 -7.29
C VAL A 52 3.07 1.61 -7.60
N ILE A 53 3.31 0.50 -6.89
CA ILE A 53 4.42 -0.43 -7.18
C ILE A 53 4.28 -0.96 -8.61
N ARG A 54 3.10 -1.43 -9.02
CA ARG A 54 2.86 -1.94 -10.38
C ARG A 54 3.06 -0.85 -11.44
N GLN A 55 2.52 0.35 -11.21
CA GLN A 55 2.68 1.49 -12.12
C GLN A 55 4.17 1.82 -12.35
N ARG A 56 4.97 1.78 -11.30
CA ARG A 56 6.42 2.04 -11.39
C ARG A 56 7.21 0.87 -11.96
N ALA A 57 6.88 -0.35 -11.59
CA ALA A 57 7.54 -1.56 -12.09
C ALA A 57 7.26 -1.80 -13.58
N THR A 58 6.09 -1.40 -14.07
CA THR A 58 5.72 -1.56 -15.49
C THR A 58 6.29 -0.44 -16.36
N GLY A 59 6.74 0.68 -15.77
CA GLY A 59 7.20 1.87 -16.48
C GLY A 59 6.12 2.46 -17.42
N PRO A 60 6.30 3.69 -17.93
CA PRO A 60 5.52 4.12 -19.08
C PRO A 60 5.94 3.19 -20.23
N ARG A 61 5.00 2.36 -20.71
CA ARG A 61 5.16 1.71 -22.01
C ARG A 61 5.16 2.84 -23.04
N MET A 62 6.35 3.38 -23.34
CA MET A 62 6.60 4.14 -24.56
C MET A 62 6.33 3.15 -25.70
N GLY A 63 5.16 3.29 -26.31
CA GLY A 63 4.78 2.70 -27.58
C GLY A 63 4.59 3.81 -28.58
#